data_AF-A0A6L5YMK7-F1
#
_entry.id   AF-A0A6L5YMK7-F1
#
_cell.length_a   1.000
_cell.length_b   1.000
_cell.length_c   1.000
_cell.angle_alpha   90.00
_cell.angle_beta   90.00
_cell.angle_gamma   90.00
#
_symmetry.space_group_name_H-M   'P 1'
#
loop_
_entity.id
_entity.type
_entity.pdbx_description
1 polymer ?
#
loop_
_entity_poly.entity_id
_entity_poly.type
_entity_poly.pdbx_seq_one_letter_code
_entity_poly.pdbx_strand_id
1 'polypeptide(L)'
;MNKYLKPMIIENADMPEGVYMASGTGTDSENAKNYTVIQKYAGDAYNLYEQFQIVFSDLPQSGVENEFRVDLKVSGSATSAFAFNGGSCTLNGDTLTINFKAWTNYMDFQINCITHDISIS
;
A
#
# COMPACT_ATOMS: atom_id res chain seq x y z
N MET A 1 22.69 14.14 39.60
CA MET A 1 21.33 13.91 39.07
C MET A 1 21.39 14.15 37.57
N ASN A 2 21.47 13.09 36.76
CA ASN A 2 21.63 13.22 35.31
C ASN A 2 20.27 13.58 34.70
N LYS A 3 20.18 14.73 34.05
CA LYS A 3 18.99 15.16 33.30
C LYS A 3 18.98 14.39 31.98
N TYR A 4 18.06 13.46 31.82
CA TYR A 4 17.80 12.84 30.52
C TYR A 4 17.12 13.87 29.62
N LEU A 5 17.77 14.22 28.51
CA LEU A 5 17.14 14.94 27.41
C LEU A 5 16.24 13.95 26.67
N LYS A 6 14.97 14.30 26.50
CA LYS A 6 14.04 13.51 25.69
C LYS A 6 14.57 13.43 24.25
N PRO A 7 14.46 12.28 23.57
CA PRO A 7 14.85 12.19 22.17
C PRO A 7 14.03 13.19 21.35
N MET A 8 14.74 14.03 20.60
CA MET A 8 14.15 14.92 19.62
C MET A 8 13.75 14.07 18.43
N ILE A 9 12.45 13.84 18.26
CA ILE A 9 11.92 13.26 17.03
C ILE A 9 12.00 14.37 15.99
N ILE A 10 12.90 14.22 15.01
CA ILE A 10 12.89 15.06 13.82
C ILE A 10 11.82 14.46 12.92
N GLU A 11 10.59 14.98 13.00
CA GLU A 11 9.60 14.76 11.95
C GLU A 11 10.13 15.44 10.69
N ASN A 12 10.51 14.64 9.70
CA ASN A 12 10.88 15.14 8.40
C ASN A 12 9.59 15.59 7.69
N ALA A 13 9.25 16.86 7.84
CA ALA A 13 8.03 17.48 7.28
C ALA A 13 8.03 17.56 5.74
N ASP A 14 9.11 17.14 5.08
CA ASP A 14 9.28 17.16 3.61
C ASP A 14 8.90 15.84 2.92
N MET A 15 8.41 14.84 3.65
CA MET A 15 7.75 13.69 3.02
C MET A 15 6.26 14.03 2.86
N PRO A 16 5.71 14.11 1.63
CA PRO A 16 4.27 14.18 1.47
C PRO A 16 3.67 12.99 2.24
N GLU A 17 2.86 13.26 3.26
CA GLU A 17 1.95 12.27 3.80
C GLU A 17 1.18 11.70 2.61
N GLY A 18 1.28 10.39 2.42
CA GLY A 18 0.91 9.79 1.15
C GLY A 18 -0.53 10.10 0.74
N VAL A 19 -0.75 10.25 -0.57
CA VAL A 19 -2.07 10.61 -1.11
C VAL A 19 -3.03 9.44 -0.90
N TYR A 20 -4.16 9.69 -0.25
CA TYR A 20 -5.22 8.69 -0.11
C TYR A 20 -5.81 8.35 -1.49
N MET A 21 -5.79 7.07 -1.85
CA MET A 21 -6.28 6.60 -3.15
C MET A 21 -7.62 5.89 -3.05
N ALA A 22 -7.74 4.91 -2.15
CA ALA A 22 -8.93 4.06 -2.01
C ALA A 22 -9.10 3.50 -0.60
N SER A 23 -10.31 3.04 -0.28
CA SER A 23 -10.59 2.22 0.89
C SER A 23 -11.68 1.22 0.57
N GLY A 24 -11.68 0.08 1.26
CA GLY A 24 -12.74 -0.89 1.13
C GLY A 24 -12.56 -2.03 2.11
N THR A 25 -13.17 -3.17 1.80
CA THR A 25 -13.05 -4.39 2.60
C THR A 25 -12.41 -5.51 1.80
N GLY A 26 -11.33 -6.08 2.32
CA GLY A 26 -10.74 -7.31 1.77
C GLY A 26 -11.63 -8.51 2.03
N THR A 27 -11.61 -9.49 1.13
CA THR A 27 -12.41 -10.71 1.18
C THR A 27 -11.51 -11.94 1.39
N ASP A 28 -11.63 -12.60 2.56
CA ASP A 28 -11.26 -14.02 2.80
C ASP A 28 -11.99 -14.58 4.05
N SER A 29 -11.92 -15.90 4.24
CA SER A 29 -12.94 -16.89 4.63
C SER A 29 -13.67 -16.75 5.96
N GLU A 30 -13.25 -15.85 6.84
CA GLU A 30 -13.91 -15.70 8.15
C GLU A 30 -14.27 -14.25 8.51
N ASN A 31 -13.64 -13.21 7.92
CA ASN A 31 -13.98 -11.81 8.22
C ASN A 31 -13.52 -10.84 7.13
N ALA A 32 -14.42 -9.95 6.70
CA ALA A 32 -14.05 -8.78 5.90
C ALA A 32 -13.19 -7.80 6.75
N LYS A 33 -12.07 -7.30 6.20
CA LYS A 33 -11.17 -6.36 6.89
C LYS A 33 -11.08 -5.03 6.15
N ASN A 34 -11.26 -3.93 6.88
CA ASN A 34 -11.15 -2.60 6.30
C ASN A 34 -9.71 -2.32 5.90
N TYR A 35 -9.52 -1.81 4.68
CA TYR A 35 -8.23 -1.39 4.17
C TYR A 35 -8.25 0.05 3.68
N THR A 36 -7.06 0.66 3.61
CA THR A 36 -6.81 1.93 2.95
C THR A 36 -5.58 1.79 2.05
N VAL A 37 -5.63 2.41 0.87
CA VAL A 37 -4.51 2.49 -0.08
C VAL A 37 -3.97 3.90 -0.10
N ILE A 38 -2.66 4.02 0.11
CA ILE A 38 -1.94 5.28 0.23
C ILE A 38 -0.83 5.30 -0.82
N GLN A 39 -0.77 6.33 -1.65
CA GLN A 39 0.35 6.55 -2.57
C GLN A 39 1.56 7.07 -1.78
N LYS A 40 2.66 6.34 -1.82
CA LYS A 40 3.92 6.64 -1.11
C LYS A 40 4.90 7.41 -1.98
N TYR A 41 4.85 7.19 -3.29
CA TYR A 41 5.75 7.81 -4.25
C TYR A 41 5.06 7.89 -5.62
N ALA A 42 5.00 9.11 -6.16
CA ALA A 42 4.72 9.34 -7.56
C ALA A 42 6.06 9.41 -8.30
N GLY A 43 6.20 8.60 -9.35
CA GLY A 43 7.42 8.56 -10.15
C GLY A 43 7.70 9.86 -10.91
N ASP A 44 8.77 9.83 -11.69
CA ASP A 44 9.20 10.93 -12.54
C ASP A 44 9.37 10.45 -13.99
N ALA A 45 9.91 11.30 -14.87
CA ALA A 45 10.09 10.98 -16.28
C ALA A 45 11.04 9.78 -16.54
N TYR A 46 11.86 9.38 -15.58
CA TYR A 46 12.78 8.23 -15.65
C TYR A 46 12.27 7.04 -14.86
N ASN A 47 11.54 7.30 -13.77
CA ASN A 47 10.93 6.31 -12.91
C ASN A 47 9.45 6.13 -13.30
N LEU A 48 9.19 5.30 -14.33
CA LEU A 48 7.86 5.01 -14.85
C LEU A 48 7.07 4.02 -13.96
N TYR A 49 6.90 4.40 -12.70
CA TYR A 49 6.14 3.64 -11.71
C TYR A 49 5.63 4.55 -10.58
N GLU A 50 4.61 4.07 -9.89
CA GLU A 50 4.10 4.65 -8.64
C GLU A 50 4.10 3.59 -7.54
N GLN A 51 4.45 3.99 -6.32
CA GLN A 51 4.46 3.09 -5.16
C GLN A 51 3.33 3.42 -4.21
N PHE A 52 2.74 2.37 -3.67
CA PHE A 52 1.57 2.42 -2.80
C PHE A 52 1.77 1.51 -1.59
N GLN A 53 1.03 1.81 -0.54
CA GLN A 53 0.89 0.98 0.62
C GLN A 53 -0.59 0.67 0.83
N ILE A 54 -0.93 -0.61 0.99
CA ILE A 54 -2.23 -1.02 1.51
C ILE A 54 -2.10 -1.33 3.00
N VAL A 55 -2.96 -0.74 3.81
CA VAL A 55 -2.98 -0.91 5.28
C VAL A 55 -4.34 -1.45 5.68
N PHE A 56 -4.36 -2.56 6.43
CA PHE A 56 -5.55 -3.16 7.01
C PHE A 56 -5.71 -2.68 8.45
N SER A 57 -6.55 -1.66 8.67
CA SER A 57 -6.64 -0.93 9.94
C SER A 57 -7.11 -1.80 11.11
N ASP A 58 -7.88 -2.85 10.82
CA ASP A 58 -8.51 -3.70 11.83
C ASP A 58 -7.61 -4.87 12.26
N LEU A 59 -6.39 -4.96 11.71
CA LEU A 59 -5.42 -6.00 12.01
C LEU A 59 -4.35 -5.49 12.99
N PRO A 60 -3.84 -6.37 13.88
CA PRO A 60 -2.71 -6.02 14.71
C PRO A 60 -1.50 -5.71 13.85
N GLN A 61 -0.72 -4.68 14.23
CA GLN A 61 0.46 -4.24 13.49
C GLN A 61 1.50 -5.36 13.30
N SER A 62 1.58 -6.29 14.26
CA SER A 62 2.44 -7.48 14.15
C SER A 62 1.98 -8.62 15.06
N GLY A 63 2.56 -9.80 14.86
CA GLY A 63 2.46 -10.94 15.79
C GLY A 63 1.39 -11.99 15.45
N VAL A 64 0.63 -11.78 14.37
CA VAL A 64 -0.32 -12.75 13.81
C VAL A 64 -0.13 -12.80 12.30
N GLU A 65 -0.04 -14.00 11.73
CA GLU A 65 -0.07 -14.16 10.28
C GLU A 65 -1.48 -13.91 9.75
N ASN A 66 -1.57 -13.00 8.79
CA ASN A 66 -2.79 -12.50 8.21
C ASN A 66 -2.83 -12.89 6.73
N GLU A 67 -3.95 -13.40 6.23
CA GLU A 67 -4.16 -13.77 4.84
C GLU A 67 -5.48 -13.19 4.32
N PHE A 68 -5.41 -12.39 3.25
CA PHE A 68 -6.56 -11.69 2.67
C PHE A 68 -6.40 -11.49 1.18
N ARG A 69 -7.53 -11.42 0.46
CA ARG A 69 -7.56 -10.98 -0.92
C ARG A 69 -8.28 -9.65 -1.07
N VAL A 70 -7.73 -8.75 -1.88
CA VAL A 70 -8.36 -7.49 -2.26
C VAL A 70 -8.31 -7.38 -3.77
N ASP A 71 -9.46 -7.12 -4.39
CA ASP A 71 -9.53 -6.75 -5.80
C ASP A 71 -9.83 -5.25 -5.89
N LEU A 72 -8.91 -4.49 -6.49
CA LEU A 72 -8.99 -3.05 -6.70
C LEU A 72 -9.18 -2.75 -8.18
N LYS A 73 -9.88 -1.66 -8.50
CA LYS A 73 -9.90 -1.12 -9.86
C LYS A 73 -8.77 -0.12 -10.04
N VAL A 74 -8.04 -0.27 -11.14
CA VAL A 74 -6.94 0.60 -11.54
C VAL A 74 -7.29 1.22 -12.89
N SER A 75 -7.19 2.54 -12.96
CA SER A 75 -7.33 3.31 -14.19
C SER A 75 -6.07 4.13 -14.46
N GLY A 76 -5.98 4.70 -15.66
CA GLY A 76 -4.76 5.34 -16.15
C GLY A 76 -3.88 4.35 -16.91
N SER A 77 -2.61 4.71 -17.11
CA SER A 77 -1.71 3.99 -17.99
C SER A 77 -0.92 2.89 -17.27
N ALA A 78 -1.57 2.10 -16.43
CA ALA A 78 -0.97 0.98 -15.71
C ALA A 78 -0.56 -0.14 -16.67
N THR A 79 0.62 -0.74 -16.43
CA THR A 79 1.17 -1.80 -17.29
C THR A 79 1.45 -3.10 -16.55
N SER A 80 1.85 -3.02 -15.28
CA SER A 80 2.13 -4.18 -14.43
C SER A 80 2.14 -3.75 -12.97
N ALA A 81 2.01 -4.72 -12.05
CA ALA A 81 2.11 -4.48 -10.63
C ALA A 81 2.90 -5.60 -9.95
N PHE A 82 3.55 -5.29 -8.83
CA PHE A 82 4.20 -6.29 -7.97
C PHE A 82 4.25 -5.82 -6.52
N ALA A 83 4.30 -6.79 -5.59
CA ALA A 83 4.42 -6.53 -4.17
C ALA A 83 5.90 -6.51 -3.75
N PHE A 84 6.26 -5.64 -2.81
CA PHE A 84 7.59 -5.63 -2.20
C PHE A 84 7.71 -6.61 -1.04
N ASN A 85 6.63 -6.78 -0.28
CA ASN A 85 6.58 -7.61 0.92
C ASN A 85 5.19 -8.23 1.11
N GLY A 86 5.12 -9.28 1.93
CA GLY A 86 3.84 -9.66 2.55
C GLY A 86 2.73 -10.10 1.59
N GLY A 87 3.06 -10.66 0.42
CA GLY A 87 2.04 -11.12 -0.52
C GLY A 87 2.44 -11.07 -1.99
N SER A 88 1.43 -10.94 -2.84
CA SER A 88 1.57 -10.77 -4.29
C SER A 88 0.58 -9.73 -4.81
N CYS A 89 0.95 -9.08 -5.92
CA CYS A 89 0.10 -8.18 -6.69
C CYS A 89 0.10 -8.63 -8.15
N THR A 90 -1.08 -8.71 -8.75
CA THR A 90 -1.24 -9.06 -10.16
C THR A 90 -2.21 -8.08 -10.82
N LEU A 91 -1.78 -7.43 -11.89
CA LEU A 91 -2.63 -6.58 -12.71
C LEU A 91 -3.13 -7.38 -13.92
N ASN A 92 -4.45 -7.44 -14.09
CA ASN A 92 -5.09 -8.03 -15.27
C ASN A 92 -6.15 -7.07 -15.82
N GLY A 93 -5.83 -6.42 -16.94
CA GLY A 93 -6.64 -5.32 -17.47
C GLY A 93 -6.69 -4.16 -16.48
N ASP A 94 -7.91 -3.79 -16.06
CA ASP A 94 -8.19 -2.71 -15.11
C ASP A 94 -8.29 -3.20 -13.65
N THR A 95 -7.99 -4.48 -13.39
CA THR A 95 -8.20 -5.10 -12.08
C THR A 95 -6.87 -5.49 -11.47
N LEU A 96 -6.57 -4.92 -10.30
CA LEU A 96 -5.42 -5.26 -9.48
C LEU A 96 -5.87 -6.21 -8.37
N THR A 97 -5.40 -7.46 -8.43
CA THR A 97 -5.58 -8.43 -7.37
C THR A 97 -4.38 -8.40 -6.44
N ILE A 98 -4.64 -8.11 -5.17
CA ILE A 98 -3.71 -8.18 -4.05
C ILE A 98 -4.04 -9.45 -3.27
N ASN A 99 -3.07 -10.36 -3.15
CA ASN A 99 -3.13 -11.45 -2.17
C ASN A 99 -2.14 -11.11 -1.07
N PHE A 100 -2.65 -10.67 0.08
CA PHE A 100 -1.88 -10.35 1.26
C PHE A 100 -1.63 -11.62 2.07
N LYS A 101 -0.38 -11.84 2.46
CA LYS A 101 0.05 -12.90 3.37
C LYS A 101 1.28 -12.42 4.15
N ALA A 102 1.07 -11.90 5.35
CA ALA A 102 2.14 -11.30 6.15
C ALA A 102 1.89 -11.36 7.66
N TRP A 103 2.97 -11.20 8.44
CA TRP A 103 2.93 -11.03 9.90
C TRP A 103 2.76 -9.56 10.33
N THR A 104 2.33 -8.71 9.41
CA THR A 104 2.08 -7.28 9.59
C THR A 104 0.64 -6.95 9.23
N ASN A 105 0.23 -5.69 9.35
CA ASN A 105 -1.07 -5.19 8.87
C ASN A 105 -0.97 -4.37 7.58
N TYR A 106 0.18 -4.35 6.91
CA TYR A 106 0.38 -3.57 5.70
C TYR A 106 1.27 -4.29 4.69
N MET A 107 1.11 -3.92 3.43
CA MET A 107 1.95 -4.34 2.32
C MET A 107 2.25 -3.13 1.43
N ASP A 108 3.50 -3.02 1.00
CA ASP A 108 3.93 -2.08 -0.02
C ASP A 108 3.90 -2.77 -1.39
N PHE A 109 3.43 -2.04 -2.40
CA PHE A 109 3.38 -2.51 -3.78
C PHE A 109 3.67 -1.38 -4.76
N GLN A 110 4.01 -1.75 -5.98
CA GLN A 110 4.30 -0.84 -7.08
C GLN A 110 3.41 -1.15 -8.27
N ILE A 111 3.00 -0.09 -8.99
CA ILE A 111 2.38 -0.18 -10.30
C ILE A 111 3.30 0.52 -11.30
N ASN A 112 3.78 -0.20 -12.30
CA ASN A 112 4.51 0.39 -13.43
C ASN A 112 3.51 1.05 -14.39
N CYS A 113 3.86 2.18 -14.96
CA CYS A 113 2.97 2.99 -15.79
C CYS A 113 3.66 3.51 -17.05
N ILE A 114 2.89 4.02 -18.02
CA ILE A 114 3.42 4.79 -19.17
C ILE A 114 3.44 6.28 -18.83
N THR A 115 2.44 6.73 -18.07
CA THR A 115 2.28 8.10 -17.57
C THR A 115 1.86 8.06 -16.10
N HIS A 116 2.18 9.12 -15.35
CA HIS A 116 1.81 9.28 -13.94
C HIS A 116 0.37 9.78 -13.79
N ASP A 117 -0.56 8.94 -14.24
CA ASP A 117 -2.02 9.18 -14.23
C ASP A 117 -2.78 8.05 -13.53
N ILE A 118 -2.12 7.27 -12.68
CA ILE A 118 -2.72 6.11 -12.02
C ILE A 118 -3.76 6.56 -10.99
N SER A 119 -4.91 5.91 -11.02
CA SER A 119 -5.96 6.04 -10.01
C SER A 119 -6.44 4.67 -9.57
N ILE A 120 -6.63 4.49 -8.26
CA ILE A 120 -7.06 3.25 -7.63
C ILE A 120 -8.40 3.50 -6.94
N SER A 121 -9.36 2.57 -7.07
CA SER A 121 -10.67 2.61 -6.40
C SER A 121 -11.15 1.25 -5.95
#